data_AF-A0AAV4M331-F1
#
_entry.id   AF-A0AAV4M331-F1
#
_cell.length_a   1.000
_cell.length_b   1.000
_cell.length_c   1.000
_cell.angle_alpha   90.00
_cell.angle_beta   90.00
_cell.angle_gamma   90.00
#
_symmetry.space_group_name_H-M   'P 1'
#
loop_
_entity.id
_entity.type
_entity.pdbx_description
1 polymer ?
#
loop_
_entity_poly.entity_id
_entity_poly.type
_entity_poly.pdbx_seq_one_letter_code
_entity_poly.pdbx_strand_id
1 'polypeptide(L)'
;MTMENIHQASVYSIALKTVISVSTGFLLALVLTYHALEVQLFMIDNGAEDWRIAMTWSRISRILLEVVVCFIHPFPGEFYFLWVTKLPNHGNRIASRYVPVDVMLSLPMFLRLYLICRVMLLHSKLFTDASSRSIGALNRIDFNTRFVLKTLMTICPGTVLLVFMVSLWIIASWTLRLCERYHDPEHANLLNTMWLTAITFLSVGYGDIVPNTYCGRGISVSTGLM
;
A
#
# COMPACT_ATOMS: atom_id res chain seq x y z
N MET A 1 31.56 12.87 10.22
CA MET A 1 31.00 11.61 9.70
C MET A 1 32.04 11.04 8.75
N THR A 2 32.75 9.99 9.15
CA THR A 2 33.90 9.41 8.43
C THR A 2 33.45 8.76 7.12
N MET A 3 34.28 8.80 6.07
CA MET A 3 33.94 8.25 4.74
C MET A 3 33.56 6.76 4.77
N GLU A 4 34.07 6.03 5.75
CA GLU A 4 33.74 4.61 6.01
C GLU A 4 32.26 4.41 6.36
N ASN A 5 31.66 5.32 7.13
CA ASN A 5 30.23 5.26 7.47
C ASN A 5 29.33 5.54 6.26
N ILE A 6 29.80 6.35 5.29
CA ILE A 6 29.07 6.66 4.06
C ILE A 6 29.09 5.45 3.12
N HIS A 7 30.25 4.79 2.99
CA HIS A 7 30.36 3.56 2.21
C HIS A 7 29.52 2.42 2.80
N GLN A 8 29.56 2.22 4.12
CA GLN A 8 28.73 1.20 4.78
C GLN A 8 27.23 1.49 4.57
N ALA A 9 26.78 2.73 4.78
CA ALA A 9 25.40 3.12 4.54
C ALA A 9 24.95 2.91 3.08
N SER A 10 25.85 3.16 2.12
CA SER A 10 25.61 2.89 0.70
C SER A 10 25.45 1.39 0.40
N VAL A 11 26.33 0.55 0.97
CA VAL A 11 26.25 -0.91 0.81
C VAL A 11 24.96 -1.48 1.40
N TYR A 12 24.57 -1.04 2.61
CA TYR A 12 23.30 -1.47 3.23
C TYR A 12 22.08 -1.02 2.41
N SER A 13 22.08 0.21 1.89
CA SER A 13 21.00 0.72 1.04
C SER A 13 20.85 -0.11 -0.24
N ILE A 14 21.96 -0.38 -0.93
CA ILE A 14 21.96 -1.19 -2.16
C ILE A 14 21.50 -2.62 -1.86
N ALA A 15 22.01 -3.24 -0.79
CA ALA A 15 21.60 -4.58 -0.38
C ALA A 15 20.08 -4.65 -0.12
N LEU A 16 19.51 -3.70 0.64
CA LEU A 16 18.08 -3.64 0.88
C LEU A 16 17.27 -3.45 -0.41
N LYS A 17 17.68 -2.55 -1.30
CA LYS A 17 17.03 -2.34 -2.60
C LYS A 17 17.04 -3.61 -3.47
N THR A 18 18.15 -4.34 -3.47
CA THR A 18 18.25 -5.62 -4.21
C THR A 18 17.32 -6.69 -3.63
N VAL A 19 17.25 -6.82 -2.30
CA VAL A 19 16.31 -7.76 -1.64
C VAL A 19 14.86 -7.40 -1.98
N ILE A 20 14.52 -6.11 -1.94
CA ILE A 20 13.19 -5.63 -2.34
C ILE A 20 12.92 -6.05 -3.80
N SER A 21 13.83 -5.80 -4.72
CA SER A 21 13.66 -6.14 -6.14
C SER A 21 13.53 -7.66 -6.41
N VAL A 22 14.30 -8.48 -5.69
CA VAL A 22 14.17 -9.95 -5.79
C VAL A 22 12.82 -10.41 -5.24
N SER A 23 12.40 -9.86 -4.09
CA SER A 23 11.10 -10.20 -3.49
C SER A 23 9.91 -9.76 -4.36
N THR A 24 10.02 -8.65 -5.09
CA THR A 24 8.97 -8.20 -6.01
C THR A 24 8.90 -9.07 -7.26
N GLY A 25 10.04 -9.53 -7.78
CA GLY A 25 10.06 -10.54 -8.85
C GLY A 25 9.35 -11.83 -8.44
N PHE A 26 9.63 -12.32 -7.23
CA PHE A 26 8.95 -13.49 -6.68
C PHE A 26 7.44 -13.26 -6.48
N LEU A 27 7.05 -12.10 -5.93
CA LEU A 27 5.65 -11.72 -5.75
C LEU A 27 4.90 -11.68 -7.09
N LEU A 28 5.49 -11.09 -8.13
CA LEU A 28 4.89 -11.03 -9.46
C LEU A 28 4.69 -12.42 -10.05
N ALA A 29 5.66 -13.33 -9.88
CA ALA A 29 5.50 -14.72 -10.29
C ALA A 29 4.31 -15.38 -9.58
N LEU A 30 4.15 -15.17 -8.27
CA LEU A 30 3.01 -15.68 -7.51
C LEU A 30 1.65 -15.09 -7.94
N VAL A 31 1.60 -13.80 -8.27
CA VAL A 31 0.38 -13.16 -8.77
C VAL A 31 -0.01 -13.73 -10.13
N LEU A 32 0.97 -13.96 -11.02
CA LEU A 32 0.72 -14.57 -12.33
C LEU A 32 0.28 -16.03 -12.21
N THR A 33 0.92 -16.83 -11.35
CA THR A 33 0.49 -18.23 -11.13
C THR A 33 -0.90 -18.29 -10.49
N TYR A 34 -1.22 -17.38 -9.58
CA TYR A 34 -2.57 -17.27 -9.03
C TYR A 34 -3.61 -17.05 -10.13
N HIS A 35 -3.38 -16.10 -11.05
CA HIS A 35 -4.34 -15.84 -12.13
C HIS A 35 -4.38 -16.98 -13.17
N ALA A 36 -3.27 -17.68 -13.38
CA ALA A 36 -3.26 -18.89 -14.20
C ALA A 36 -4.14 -20.00 -13.58
N LEU A 37 -4.03 -20.22 -12.27
CA LEU A 37 -4.90 -21.16 -11.54
C LEU A 37 -6.36 -20.75 -11.57
N GLU A 38 -6.64 -19.45 -11.45
CA GLU A 38 -8.01 -18.90 -11.54
C GLU A 38 -8.64 -19.16 -12.92
N VAL A 39 -7.86 -18.98 -14.00
CA VAL A 39 -8.29 -19.31 -15.36
C VAL A 39 -8.48 -20.81 -15.53
N GLN A 40 -7.57 -21.64 -15.04
CA GLN A 40 -7.71 -23.10 -15.09
C GLN A 40 -8.97 -23.60 -14.36
N LEU A 41 -9.27 -23.03 -13.20
CA LEU A 41 -10.46 -23.40 -12.43
C LEU A 41 -11.73 -23.02 -13.18
N PHE A 42 -11.78 -21.83 -13.78
CA PHE A 42 -12.89 -21.42 -14.64
C PHE A 42 -13.07 -22.33 -15.87
N MET A 43 -11.97 -22.79 -16.46
CA MET A 43 -11.98 -23.69 -17.61
C MET A 43 -12.56 -25.06 -17.26
N ILE A 44 -12.15 -25.62 -16.12
CA ILE A 44 -12.65 -26.90 -15.60
C ILE A 44 -14.15 -26.81 -15.28
N ASP A 45 -14.58 -25.73 -14.61
CA ASP A 45 -15.99 -25.54 -14.24
C ASP A 45 -16.92 -25.43 -15.47
N ASN A 46 -16.41 -24.93 -16.60
CA ASN A 46 -17.18 -24.76 -17.83
C ASN A 46 -16.90 -25.83 -18.90
N GLY A 47 -16.00 -26.78 -18.64
CA GLY A 47 -15.58 -27.79 -19.60
C GLY A 47 -14.95 -27.21 -20.88
N ALA A 48 -14.34 -26.02 -20.80
CA ALA A 48 -13.68 -25.37 -21.92
C ALA A 48 -12.23 -25.86 -22.05
N GLU A 49 -11.77 -26.14 -23.27
CA GLU A 49 -10.38 -26.57 -23.55
C GLU A 49 -9.46 -25.40 -23.95
N ASP A 50 -10.02 -24.34 -24.56
CA ASP A 50 -9.28 -23.12 -24.96
C ASP A 50 -9.28 -22.00 -23.91
N TRP A 51 -8.10 -21.70 -23.34
CA TRP A 51 -7.94 -20.63 -22.32
C TRP A 51 -8.32 -19.24 -22.83
N ARG A 52 -8.28 -19.04 -24.14
CA ARG A 52 -8.64 -17.79 -24.81
C ARG A 52 -10.11 -17.44 -24.58
N ILE A 53 -10.98 -18.44 -24.43
CA ILE A 53 -12.41 -18.25 -24.18
C ILE A 53 -12.63 -17.71 -22.75
N ALA A 54 -11.80 -18.14 -21.80
CA ALA A 54 -11.84 -17.65 -20.42
C ALA A 54 -11.25 -16.24 -20.23
N MET A 55 -10.45 -15.77 -21.19
CA MET A 55 -9.70 -14.52 -21.06
C MET A 55 -10.44 -13.33 -21.68
N THR A 56 -11.27 -12.67 -20.87
CA THR A 56 -12.00 -11.45 -21.27
C THR A 56 -11.13 -10.20 -21.15
N TRP A 57 -11.42 -9.15 -21.94
CA TRP A 57 -10.74 -7.86 -21.87
C TRP A 57 -10.78 -7.23 -20.47
N SER A 58 -11.89 -7.38 -19.76
CA SER A 58 -12.01 -6.89 -18.37
C SER A 58 -11.15 -7.68 -17.38
N ARG A 59 -10.91 -8.98 -17.62
CA ARG A 59 -10.00 -9.79 -16.81
C ARG A 59 -8.56 -9.40 -17.08
N ILE A 60 -8.19 -9.26 -18.36
CA ILE A 60 -6.85 -8.81 -18.77
C ILE A 60 -6.50 -7.45 -18.16
N SER A 61 -7.42 -6.48 -18.22
CA SER A 61 -7.16 -5.14 -17.68
C SER A 61 -6.95 -5.14 -16.16
N ARG A 62 -7.67 -5.99 -15.42
CA ARG A 62 -7.47 -6.17 -13.98
C ARG A 62 -6.12 -6.82 -13.66
N ILE A 63 -5.76 -7.89 -14.38
CA ILE A 63 -4.45 -8.56 -14.22
C ILE A 63 -3.32 -7.58 -14.52
N LEU A 64 -3.44 -6.80 -15.60
CA LEU A 64 -2.44 -5.80 -15.97
C LEU A 64 -2.29 -4.74 -14.89
N LEU A 65 -3.40 -4.22 -14.35
CA LEU A 65 -3.38 -3.24 -13.26
C LEU A 65 -2.69 -3.82 -12.02
N GLU A 66 -3.03 -5.04 -11.62
CA GLU A 66 -2.40 -5.73 -10.48
C GLU A 66 -0.89 -5.90 -10.68
N VAL A 67 -0.47 -6.32 -11.87
CA VAL A 67 0.94 -6.46 -12.24
C VAL A 67 1.66 -5.11 -12.19
N VAL A 68 1.06 -4.04 -12.73
CA VAL A 68 1.65 -2.68 -12.70
C VAL A 68 1.82 -2.21 -11.24
N VAL A 69 0.80 -2.37 -10.41
CA VAL A 69 0.85 -2.02 -8.98
C VAL A 69 1.94 -2.82 -8.25
N CYS A 70 2.03 -4.12 -8.53
CA CYS A 70 3.05 -4.98 -7.92
C CYS A 70 4.44 -4.75 -8.50
N PHE A 71 4.57 -4.20 -9.70
CA PHE A 71 5.85 -3.88 -10.33
C PHE A 71 6.49 -2.62 -9.77
N ILE A 72 5.71 -1.64 -9.31
CA ILE A 72 6.27 -0.38 -8.78
C ILE A 72 7.00 -0.64 -7.45
N HIS A 73 8.32 -0.53 -7.43
CA HIS A 73 9.20 -0.59 -6.26
C HIS A 73 10.46 0.25 -6.48
N PRO A 74 11.15 0.72 -5.43
CA PRO A 74 12.47 1.36 -5.56
C PRO A 74 13.45 0.36 -6.17
N PHE A 75 13.82 0.62 -7.42
CA PHE A 75 14.81 -0.17 -8.14
C PHE A 75 16.21 0.13 -7.58
N PRO A 76 17.14 -0.85 -7.51
CA PRO A 76 18.54 -0.60 -7.15
C PRO A 76 19.20 0.38 -8.12
N GLY A 77 19.19 1.66 -7.74
CA GLY A 77 19.75 2.78 -8.48
C GLY A 77 19.75 4.04 -7.61
N GLU A 78 20.63 4.97 -7.95
CA GLU A 78 20.80 6.23 -7.23
C GLU A 78 20.23 7.37 -8.10
N PHE A 79 18.90 7.48 -8.12
CA PHE A 79 18.19 8.53 -8.84
C PHE A 79 17.75 9.63 -7.87
N TYR A 80 18.21 10.85 -8.12
CA TYR A 80 17.87 12.02 -7.31
C TYR A 80 16.99 12.97 -8.12
N PHE A 81 15.97 13.52 -7.48
CA PHE A 81 15.19 14.62 -8.03
C PHE A 81 15.30 15.84 -7.11
N LEU A 82 15.28 17.03 -7.71
CA LEU A 82 15.25 18.28 -6.94
C LEU A 82 13.81 18.52 -6.47
N TRP A 83 13.57 18.36 -5.17
CA TRP A 83 12.29 18.70 -4.57
C TRP A 83 12.32 20.13 -4.06
N VAL A 84 11.52 21.00 -4.69
CA VAL A 84 11.34 22.38 -4.26
C VAL A 84 10.08 22.48 -3.40
N THR A 85 10.21 23.03 -2.19
CA THR A 85 9.08 23.29 -1.31
C THR A 85 9.24 24.66 -0.63
N LYS A 86 8.11 25.28 -0.28
CA LYS A 86 8.05 26.51 0.52
C LYS A 86 7.83 26.11 1.96
N LEU A 87 8.77 26.43 2.85
CA LEU A 87 8.64 26.19 4.29
C LEU A 87 7.93 27.39 4.93
N PRO A 88 6.63 27.30 5.27
CA PRO A 88 5.90 28.42 5.86
C PRO A 88 6.40 28.70 7.28
N ASN A 89 6.76 27.64 8.04
CA ASN A 89 7.22 27.72 9.42
C ASN A 89 8.55 28.48 9.61
N HIS A 90 9.42 28.51 8.58
CA HIS A 90 10.72 29.19 8.64
C HIS A 90 10.74 30.50 7.85
N GLY A 91 9.63 31.26 7.87
CA GLY A 91 9.54 32.58 7.23
C GLY A 91 9.42 32.52 5.71
N ASN A 92 8.65 31.57 5.18
CA ASN A 92 8.40 31.38 3.74
C ASN A 92 9.67 31.16 2.90
N ARG A 93 10.71 30.56 3.48
CA ARG A 93 11.94 30.23 2.75
C ARG A 93 11.67 29.12 1.73
N ILE A 94 12.16 29.31 0.51
CA ILE A 94 12.13 28.29 -0.53
C ILE A 94 13.32 27.36 -0.25
N ALA A 95 13.03 26.11 0.08
CA ALA A 95 14.05 25.07 0.26
C ALA A 95 13.98 24.11 -0.93
N SER A 96 15.12 23.92 -1.60
CA SER A 96 15.29 22.91 -2.63
C SER A 96 16.27 21.86 -2.13
N ARG A 97 15.81 20.61 -1.98
CA ARG A 97 16.65 19.48 -1.53
C ARG A 97 16.68 18.41 -2.62
N TYR A 98 17.85 17.83 -2.85
CA TYR A 98 17.96 16.60 -3.63
C TYR A 98 17.40 15.46 -2.79
N VAL A 99 16.28 14.90 -3.24
CA VAL A 99 15.60 13.79 -2.56
C VAL A 99 15.66 12.57 -3.49
N PRO A 100 15.95 11.37 -2.97
CA PRO A 100 15.95 10.18 -3.80
C PRO A 100 14.54 9.87 -4.30
N VAL A 101 14.42 9.48 -5.58
CA VAL A 101 13.14 9.08 -6.21
C VAL A 101 12.49 7.90 -5.47
N ASP A 102 13.29 7.11 -4.76
CA ASP A 102 12.87 6.04 -3.86
C ASP A 102 11.75 6.48 -2.89
N VAL A 103 11.76 7.73 -2.43
CA VAL A 103 10.73 8.28 -1.55
C VAL A 103 9.36 8.26 -2.25
N MET A 104 9.28 8.75 -3.48
CA MET A 104 8.03 8.77 -4.25
C MET A 104 7.62 7.35 -4.66
N LEU A 105 8.58 6.50 -5.03
CA LEU A 105 8.33 5.13 -5.45
C LEU A 105 7.97 4.18 -4.29
N SER A 106 8.26 4.58 -3.05
CA SER A 106 7.90 3.82 -1.85
C SER A 106 6.45 4.01 -1.40
N LEU A 107 5.81 5.14 -1.71
CA LEU A 107 4.39 5.38 -1.42
C LEU A 107 3.48 4.33 -2.09
N PRO A 108 3.58 4.06 -3.41
CA PRO A 108 2.75 3.05 -4.05
C PRO A 108 3.06 1.61 -3.61
N MET A 109 4.16 1.34 -2.88
CA MET A 109 4.38 0.01 -2.30
C MET A 109 3.30 -0.34 -1.26
N PHE A 110 2.73 0.65 -0.56
CA PHE A 110 1.61 0.42 0.36
C PHE A 110 0.34 -0.03 -0.34
N LEU A 111 0.18 0.28 -1.64
CA LEU A 111 -0.97 -0.19 -2.41
C LEU A 111 -1.04 -1.72 -2.37
N ARG A 112 0.11 -2.42 -2.36
CA ARG A 112 0.22 -3.89 -2.30
C ARG A 112 -0.45 -4.52 -1.06
N LEU A 113 -0.78 -3.75 -0.03
CA LEU A 113 -1.55 -4.24 1.11
C LEU A 113 -2.91 -4.83 0.70
N TYR A 114 -3.44 -4.48 -0.47
CA TYR A 114 -4.64 -5.12 -1.03
C TYR A 114 -4.49 -6.65 -1.16
N LEU A 115 -3.27 -7.15 -1.39
CA LEU A 115 -2.99 -8.59 -1.49
C LEU A 115 -3.21 -9.30 -0.16
N ILE A 116 -2.88 -8.65 0.96
CA ILE A 116 -3.14 -9.19 2.30
C ILE A 116 -4.65 -9.33 2.51
N CYS A 117 -5.41 -8.29 2.17
CA CYS A 117 -6.87 -8.35 2.22
C CYS A 117 -7.42 -9.49 1.34
N ARG A 118 -6.86 -9.68 0.14
CA ARG A 118 -7.24 -10.78 -0.77
C ARG A 118 -6.99 -12.15 -0.15
N VAL A 119 -5.80 -12.39 0.40
CA VAL A 119 -5.44 -13.68 1.04
C VAL A 119 -6.28 -13.93 2.28
N MET A 120 -6.48 -12.91 3.11
CA MET A 120 -7.36 -12.99 4.29
C MET A 120 -8.78 -13.40 3.91
N LEU A 121 -9.33 -12.80 2.85
CA LEU A 121 -10.66 -13.15 2.34
C LEU A 121 -10.66 -14.58 1.77
N LEU A 122 -9.67 -14.97 0.98
CA LEU A 122 -9.60 -16.31 0.37
C LEU A 122 -9.51 -17.44 1.42
N HIS A 123 -8.77 -17.22 2.50
CA HIS A 123 -8.57 -18.22 3.56
C HIS A 123 -9.60 -18.11 4.70
N SER A 124 -10.54 -17.16 4.62
CA SER A 124 -11.60 -17.06 5.62
C SER A 124 -12.48 -18.31 5.54
N LYS A 125 -12.69 -18.96 6.69
CA LYS A 125 -13.54 -20.16 6.79
C LYS A 125 -14.95 -19.93 6.24
N LEU A 126 -15.40 -18.68 6.24
CA LEU A 126 -16.67 -18.26 5.66
C LEU A 126 -16.76 -18.45 4.13
N PHE A 127 -15.64 -18.48 3.41
CA PHE A 127 -15.58 -18.65 1.95
C PHE A 127 -15.20 -20.06 1.49
N THR A 128 -14.41 -20.78 2.29
CA THR A 128 -13.92 -22.12 1.94
C THR A 128 -14.90 -23.21 2.31
N ASP A 129 -15.86 -22.93 3.18
CA ASP A 129 -16.80 -23.94 3.64
C ASP A 129 -17.77 -24.35 2.54
N ALA A 130 -17.80 -25.65 2.23
CA ALA A 130 -18.65 -26.20 1.18
C ALA A 130 -20.14 -25.96 1.44
N SER A 131 -20.54 -25.93 2.73
CA SER A 131 -21.92 -25.66 3.12
C SER A 131 -22.35 -24.25 2.69
N SER A 132 -21.53 -23.25 2.99
CA SER A 132 -21.80 -21.86 2.60
C SER A 132 -21.92 -21.70 1.09
N ARG A 133 -20.99 -22.31 0.32
CA ARG A 133 -21.01 -22.28 -1.16
C ARG A 133 -22.28 -22.91 -1.73
N SER A 134 -22.70 -24.05 -1.19
CA SER A 134 -23.93 -24.72 -1.62
C SER A 134 -25.19 -23.89 -1.34
N ILE A 135 -25.28 -23.26 -0.17
CA ILE A 135 -26.39 -22.38 0.21
C ILE A 135 -26.44 -21.13 -0.69
N GLY A 136 -25.29 -20.55 -1.03
CA GLY A 136 -25.25 -19.41 -1.95
C GLY A 136 -25.66 -19.79 -3.38
N ALA A 137 -25.26 -20.96 -3.88
CA ALA A 137 -25.70 -21.46 -5.17
C ALA A 137 -27.23 -21.69 -5.21
N LEU A 138 -27.80 -22.26 -4.15
CA LEU A 138 -29.25 -22.44 -4.00
C LEU A 138 -30.01 -21.10 -4.01
N ASN A 139 -29.44 -20.07 -3.37
CA ASN A 139 -30.03 -18.73 -3.32
C ASN A 139 -29.65 -17.84 -4.51
N ARG A 140 -28.88 -18.34 -5.49
CA ARG A 140 -28.33 -17.57 -6.62
C ARG A 140 -27.57 -16.31 -6.18
N ILE A 141 -26.77 -16.44 -5.12
CA ILE A 141 -25.94 -15.36 -4.59
C ILE A 141 -24.47 -15.64 -4.95
N ASP A 142 -23.87 -14.72 -5.69
CA ASP A 142 -22.45 -14.77 -5.99
C ASP A 142 -21.62 -14.29 -4.79
N PHE A 143 -20.72 -15.16 -4.32
CA PHE A 143 -19.79 -14.85 -3.23
C PHE A 143 -18.72 -13.85 -3.68
N ASN A 144 -19.06 -12.57 -3.58
CA ASN A 144 -18.16 -11.46 -3.90
C ASN A 144 -17.36 -10.99 -2.67
N THR A 145 -16.18 -10.42 -2.89
CA THR A 145 -15.36 -9.81 -1.82
C THR A 145 -16.11 -8.71 -1.05
N ARG A 146 -16.94 -7.93 -1.75
CA ARG A 146 -17.82 -6.91 -1.13
C ARG A 146 -18.87 -7.52 -0.20
N PHE A 147 -19.41 -8.69 -0.55
CA PHE A 147 -20.38 -9.37 0.30
C PHE A 147 -19.73 -9.78 1.62
N VAL A 148 -18.51 -10.32 1.56
CA VAL A 148 -17.83 -10.75 2.80
C VAL A 148 -17.30 -9.61 3.62
N LEU A 149 -16.81 -8.53 3.01
CA LEU A 149 -16.48 -7.34 3.79
C LEU A 149 -17.72 -6.82 4.54
N LYS A 150 -18.90 -6.83 3.92
CA LYS A 150 -20.17 -6.50 4.59
C LYS A 150 -20.48 -7.47 5.72
N THR A 151 -20.37 -8.78 5.48
CA THR A 151 -20.64 -9.81 6.51
C THR A 151 -19.70 -9.66 7.70
N LEU A 152 -18.41 -9.41 7.47
CA LEU A 152 -17.42 -9.20 8.51
C LEU A 152 -17.74 -7.95 9.33
N MET A 153 -18.12 -6.84 8.67
CA MET A 153 -18.57 -5.61 9.33
C MET A 153 -19.85 -5.82 10.15
N THR A 154 -20.74 -6.75 9.78
CA THR A 154 -21.93 -7.07 10.59
C THR A 154 -21.66 -8.00 11.78
N ILE A 155 -20.71 -8.92 11.68
CA ILE A 155 -20.43 -9.90 12.76
C ILE A 155 -19.62 -9.25 13.90
N CYS A 156 -18.54 -8.56 13.58
CA CYS A 156 -17.65 -7.94 14.57
C CYS A 156 -17.22 -6.53 14.14
N PRO A 157 -18.15 -5.56 14.08
CA PRO A 157 -17.89 -4.21 13.58
C PRO A 157 -16.73 -3.51 14.29
N GLY A 158 -16.68 -3.61 15.63
CA GLY A 158 -15.68 -2.92 16.45
C GLY A 158 -14.25 -3.42 16.18
N THR A 159 -14.04 -4.74 16.14
CA THR A 159 -12.72 -5.32 15.90
C THR A 159 -12.20 -4.97 14.51
N VAL A 160 -13.06 -5.08 13.50
CA VAL A 160 -12.70 -4.80 12.10
C VAL A 160 -12.34 -3.32 11.94
N LEU A 161 -13.18 -2.43 12.45
CA LEU A 161 -12.93 -0.99 12.40
C LEU A 161 -11.63 -0.63 13.13
N LEU A 162 -11.40 -1.17 14.33
CA LEU A 162 -10.18 -0.89 15.10
C LEU A 162 -8.92 -1.34 14.35
N VAL A 163 -8.94 -2.54 13.75
CA VAL A 163 -7.80 -3.05 12.96
C VAL A 163 -7.52 -2.16 11.76
N PHE A 164 -8.56 -1.72 11.03
CA PHE A 164 -8.40 -0.78 9.92
C PHE A 164 -7.87 0.59 10.40
N MET A 165 -8.43 1.15 11.47
CA MET A 165 -8.00 2.44 11.99
C MET A 165 -6.53 2.43 12.44
N VAL A 166 -6.13 1.45 13.25
CA VAL A 166 -4.74 1.35 13.75
C VAL A 166 -3.75 1.10 12.61
N SER A 167 -4.08 0.22 11.67
CA SER A 167 -3.18 -0.08 10.54
C SER A 167 -2.97 1.14 9.65
N LEU A 168 -4.05 1.85 9.31
CA LEU A 168 -3.97 3.03 8.47
C LEU A 168 -3.29 4.21 9.19
N TRP A 169 -3.51 4.35 10.50
CA TRP A 169 -2.81 5.35 11.31
C TRP A 169 -1.29 5.16 11.29
N ILE A 170 -0.81 3.92 11.42
CA ILE A 170 0.62 3.58 11.33
C ILE A 170 1.17 3.88 9.93
N ILE A 171 0.44 3.51 8.87
CA ILE A 171 0.85 3.76 7.48
C ILE A 171 0.90 5.26 7.18
N ALA A 172 -0.12 6.02 7.57
CA ALA A 172 -0.18 7.46 7.40
C ALA A 172 0.98 8.16 8.14
N SER A 173 1.27 7.74 9.38
CA SER A 173 2.38 8.29 10.14
C SER A 173 3.74 8.01 9.48
N TRP A 174 3.95 6.78 9.01
CA TRP A 174 5.20 6.42 8.33
C TRP A 174 5.39 7.17 7.01
N THR A 175 4.35 7.26 6.19
CA THR A 175 4.38 7.96 4.90
C THR A 175 4.57 9.47 5.05
N LEU A 176 3.92 10.08 6.05
CA LEU A 176 4.09 11.50 6.36
C LEU A 176 5.53 11.81 6.77
N ARG A 177 6.11 10.95 7.62
CA ARG A 177 7.51 11.06 8.05
C ARG A 177 8.44 10.97 6.84
N LEU A 178 8.19 10.03 5.94
CA LEU A 178 9.02 9.80 4.77
C LEU A 178 9.03 11.01 3.81
N CYS A 179 7.91 11.71 3.66
CA CYS A 179 7.82 12.92 2.84
C CYS A 179 8.44 14.17 3.49
N GLU A 180 8.32 14.33 4.82
CA GLU A 180 8.81 15.54 5.51
C GLU A 180 10.26 15.44 6.02
N ARG A 181 10.80 14.23 6.24
CA ARG A 181 12.13 14.00 6.85
C ARG A 181 13.29 14.75 6.18
N TYR A 182 13.20 15.02 4.88
CA TYR A 182 14.26 15.71 4.14
C TYR A 182 14.19 17.23 4.23
N HIS A 183 13.05 17.78 4.65
CA HIS A 183 12.77 19.21 4.61
C HIS A 183 12.76 19.84 6.00
N ASP A 184 12.46 19.07 7.04
CA ASP A 184 12.35 19.57 8.41
C ASP A 184 12.90 18.55 9.43
N PRO A 185 13.88 18.93 10.28
CA PRO A 185 14.40 18.06 11.33
C PRO A 185 13.37 17.70 12.41
N GLU A 186 12.35 18.53 12.66
CA GLU A 186 11.31 18.23 13.68
C GLU A 186 10.47 17.00 13.30
N HIS A 187 10.29 16.79 11.99
CA HIS A 187 9.59 15.66 11.42
C HIS A 187 10.45 14.38 11.33
N ALA A 188 11.74 14.43 11.72
CA ALA A 188 12.61 13.24 11.73
C ALA A 188 12.20 12.24 12.84
N ASN A 189 11.64 12.75 13.94
CA ASN A 189 11.14 11.96 15.06
C ASN A 189 9.79 11.33 14.73
N LEU A 190 9.70 9.99 14.81
CA LEU A 190 8.46 9.26 14.52
C LEU A 190 7.32 9.64 15.49
N LEU A 191 7.62 9.94 16.75
CA LEU A 191 6.63 10.34 17.75
C LEU A 191 5.91 11.63 17.36
N ASN A 192 6.64 12.62 16.82
CA ASN A 192 6.07 13.88 16.34
C ASN A 192 5.12 13.64 15.16
N THR A 193 5.51 12.76 14.24
CA THR A 193 4.66 12.41 13.11
C THR A 193 3.43 11.59 13.53
N MET A 194 3.57 10.68 14.50
CA MET A 194 2.43 9.93 15.05
C MET A 194 1.45 10.86 15.77
N TRP A 195 1.96 11.82 16.54
CA TRP A 195 1.16 12.88 17.17
C TRP A 195 0.39 13.69 16.13
N LEU A 196 1.08 14.24 15.11
CA LEU A 196 0.44 14.98 14.02
C LEU A 196 -0.64 14.15 13.32
N THR A 197 -0.37 12.88 13.04
CA THR A 197 -1.34 12.00 12.37
C THR A 197 -2.56 11.76 13.26
N ALA A 198 -2.36 11.55 14.57
CA ALA A 198 -3.46 11.33 15.52
C ALA A 198 -4.37 12.56 15.67
N ILE A 199 -3.79 13.76 15.86
CA ILE A 199 -4.58 15.00 15.98
C ILE A 199 -5.30 15.37 14.68
N THR A 200 -4.73 14.97 13.53
CA THR A 200 -5.36 15.18 12.21
C THR A 200 -6.54 14.22 12.01
N PHE A 201 -6.35 12.94 12.33
CA PHE A 201 -7.39 11.91 12.27
C PHE A 201 -8.56 12.23 13.21
N LEU A 202 -8.27 12.73 14.41
CA LEU A 202 -9.28 13.18 15.39
C LEU A 202 -9.88 14.55 15.05
N SER A 203 -9.48 15.19 13.94
CA SER A 203 -9.93 16.53 13.52
C SER A 203 -9.71 17.65 14.56
N VAL A 204 -8.71 17.49 15.44
CA VAL A 204 -8.38 18.48 16.49
C VAL A 204 -7.52 19.62 15.92
N GLY A 205 -6.41 19.26 15.26
CA GLY A 205 -5.56 20.21 14.54
C GLY A 205 -4.98 21.37 15.37
N TYR A 206 -4.19 21.07 16.42
CA TYR A 206 -3.54 22.10 17.26
C TYR A 206 -2.64 23.08 16.50
N GLY A 207 -2.04 22.65 15.38
CA GLY A 207 -1.19 23.50 14.54
C GLY A 207 0.21 23.74 15.10
N ASP A 208 0.64 22.95 16.08
CA ASP A 208 1.98 22.91 16.63
C ASP A 208 3.01 22.36 15.63
N ILE A 209 2.65 21.32 14.90
CA ILE A 209 3.45 20.71 13.83
C ILE A 209 2.61 20.67 12.57
N VAL A 210 3.17 21.08 11.42
CA VAL A 210 2.45 21.13 10.14
C VAL A 210 3.30 20.62 8.98
N PRO A 211 2.70 19.93 7.99
CA PRO A 211 3.42 19.44 6.82
C PRO A 211 3.79 20.56 5.86
N ASN A 212 5.06 20.60 5.46
CA ASN A 212 5.58 21.61 4.56
C ASN A 212 5.47 21.17 3.09
N THR A 213 5.64 19.88 2.81
CA THR A 213 5.64 19.34 1.43
C THR A 213 4.23 19.11 0.90
N TYR A 214 4.06 19.18 -0.43
CA TYR A 214 2.80 18.82 -1.08
C TYR A 214 2.39 17.36 -0.84
N CYS A 215 3.38 16.44 -0.76
CA CYS A 215 3.12 15.06 -0.38
C CYS A 215 2.54 14.98 1.04
N GLY A 216 3.20 15.59 2.03
CA GLY A 216 2.76 15.56 3.42
C GLY A 216 1.37 16.18 3.60
N ARG A 217 1.08 17.29 2.91
CA ARG A 217 -0.25 17.90 2.89
C ARG A 217 -1.31 16.97 2.30
N GLY A 218 -1.00 16.28 1.20
CA GLY A 218 -1.89 15.28 0.61
C GLY A 218 -2.19 14.14 1.59
N ILE A 219 -1.17 13.67 2.31
CA ILE A 219 -1.33 12.64 3.35
C ILE A 219 -2.21 13.17 4.49
N SER A 220 -1.95 14.37 5.01
CA SER A 220 -2.78 14.95 6.08
C SER A 220 -4.25 15.12 5.68
N VAL A 221 -4.53 15.56 4.44
CA VAL A 221 -5.90 15.62 3.92
C VAL A 221 -6.52 14.22 3.85
N SER A 222 -5.77 13.24 3.35
CA SER A 222 -6.25 11.86 3.31
C SER A 222 -6.56 11.33 4.71
N THR A 223 -5.69 11.54 5.70
CA THR A 223 -5.86 11.14 7.10
C THR A 223 -7.10 11.76 7.74
N GLY A 224 -7.42 13.01 7.42
CA GLY A 224 -8.64 13.66 7.92
C GLY A 224 -9.94 13.16 7.27
N LEU A 225 -9.86 12.49 6.12
CA LEU A 225 -11.02 11.87 5.45
C LEU A 225 -11.32 10.44 5.94
N MET A 226 -10.40 9.85 6.71
CA MET A 226 -10.49 8.47 7.22
C MET A 226 -11.43 8.36 8.41
#